data_AF-A0A7C6THM4-F1
#
_entry.id   AF-A0A7C6THM4-F1
#
_cell.length_a   1.000
_cell.length_b   1.000
_cell.length_c   1.000
_cell.angle_alpha   90.00
_cell.angle_beta   90.00
_cell.angle_gamma   90.00
#
_symmetry.space_group_name_H-M   'P 1'
#
loop_
_entity.id
_entity.type
_entity.pdbx_description
1 polymer ?
#
loop_
_entity_poly.entity_id
_entity_poly.type
_entity_poly.pdbx_seq_one_letter_code
_entity_poly.pdbx_strand_id
1 'polypeptide(L)'
;AAGLARAQSRQLRHLMEATLRPAAIACAAALAICGWWYARELAQSGGLALLPPPDAEAAPLRLAEVGPIATALLRSFWGLFGWGNVPADAAFYSLTRILTVLGVVGIIPALAWVYWRQRSFRSYRWRAALVLGAWPLLLLLALVLGAAGPAIRTLEGRMLFPAIASIAFFLFVGVTAWFPRRYLGALGMLLVLSLGIVALRAPTGYIAPAYAAPPRIALEEVPETIHDLGISYGDALFLLGYALPQENVRAGENLRLRLYWLARRAMDTDYTIGVHVSGRRGEQIGSIGTYPGGGNLPTRRWLPGDVVVDEYAVPISPEAAGPAAATIRVGVYGGPERERLAALDARLRPIEGDAEIAQVRVVPARTPRHEPAQRLEANLGHRVMLVGYDLSPVAPEAGKNLVVDLYWKPLARLTHNYTVFVHLIDAEGAMVAQVDEQPVQGDYPTRLWIPEETVRDAHTLMLPADLPEGHYTLNVGLYLVATGERLEIIGADPPQTAVTLGPIAIAGQ
;
A
#
# COMPACT_ATOMS: atom_id res chain seq x y z
N ALA A 1 -58.91 5.06 42.05
CA ALA A 1 -58.52 3.98 41.11
C ALA A 1 -59.05 4.21 39.68
N ALA A 2 -60.37 4.35 39.46
CA ALA A 2 -60.97 4.45 38.12
C ALA A 2 -60.53 5.67 37.27
N GLY A 3 -60.23 6.82 37.89
CA GLY A 3 -59.72 8.01 37.19
C GLY A 3 -58.27 7.88 36.70
N LEU A 4 -57.41 7.19 37.46
CA LEU A 4 -56.01 6.90 37.09
C LEU A 4 -55.93 5.89 35.93
N ALA A 5 -56.79 4.87 35.93
CA ALA A 5 -56.88 3.90 34.83
C ALA A 5 -57.40 4.54 33.52
N ARG A 6 -58.37 5.47 33.60
CA ARG A 6 -58.84 6.24 32.43
C ARG A 6 -57.77 7.20 31.89
N ALA A 7 -56.99 7.84 32.75
CA ALA A 7 -55.88 8.70 32.34
C ALA A 7 -54.74 7.91 31.69
N GLN A 8 -54.36 6.74 32.25
CA GLN A 8 -53.38 5.84 31.65
C GLN A 8 -53.84 5.27 30.30
N SER A 9 -55.12 4.88 30.15
CA SER A 9 -55.64 4.37 28.87
C SER A 9 -55.76 5.44 27.77
N ARG A 10 -55.97 6.71 28.13
CA ARG A 10 -55.89 7.85 27.19
C ARG A 10 -54.44 8.14 26.80
N GLN A 11 -53.50 8.11 27.75
CA GLN A 11 -52.07 8.23 27.45
C GLN A 11 -51.57 7.10 26.55
N LEU A 12 -52.00 5.85 26.78
CA LEU A 12 -51.63 4.70 25.94
C LEU A 12 -52.19 4.81 24.52
N ARG A 13 -53.47 5.18 24.37
CA ARG A 13 -54.07 5.44 23.05
C ARG A 13 -53.37 6.56 22.29
N HIS A 14 -53.07 7.65 22.98
CA HIS A 14 -52.34 8.77 22.39
C HIS A 14 -50.88 8.38 22.03
N LEU A 15 -50.27 7.46 22.77
CA LEU A 15 -48.97 6.86 22.44
C LEU A 15 -49.06 5.99 21.17
N MET A 16 -50.07 5.12 21.10
CA MET A 16 -50.31 4.26 19.94
C MET A 16 -50.58 5.08 18.67
N GLU A 17 -51.44 6.08 18.74
CA GLU A 17 -51.77 6.91 17.58
C GLU A 17 -50.61 7.82 17.15
N ALA A 18 -49.84 8.37 18.09
CA ALA A 18 -48.76 9.32 17.77
C ALA A 18 -47.44 8.67 17.33
N THR A 19 -47.22 7.37 17.59
CA THR A 19 -45.94 6.70 17.28
C THR A 19 -46.07 5.41 16.49
N LEU A 20 -47.04 4.55 16.81
CA LEU A 20 -47.21 3.27 16.10
C LEU A 20 -47.81 3.46 14.72
N ARG A 21 -48.74 4.40 14.54
CA ARG A 21 -49.36 4.66 13.22
C ARG A 21 -48.34 5.16 12.18
N PRO A 22 -47.50 6.19 12.45
CA PRO A 22 -46.45 6.58 11.51
C PRO A 22 -45.43 5.47 11.22
N ALA A 23 -45.04 4.70 12.25
CA ALA A 23 -44.11 3.58 12.08
C ALA A 23 -44.72 2.46 11.22
N ALA A 24 -45.98 2.13 11.43
CA ALA A 24 -46.70 1.13 10.62
C ALA A 24 -46.85 1.59 9.17
N ILE A 25 -47.14 2.88 8.94
CA ILE A 25 -47.18 3.46 7.58
C ILE A 25 -45.80 3.37 6.92
N ALA A 26 -44.73 3.72 7.63
CA ALA A 26 -43.37 3.63 7.12
C ALA A 26 -42.97 2.19 6.80
N CYS A 27 -43.29 1.23 7.67
CA CYS A 27 -43.05 -0.20 7.43
C CYS A 27 -43.87 -0.72 6.25
N ALA A 28 -45.14 -0.35 6.14
CA ALA A 28 -45.99 -0.75 5.02
C ALA A 28 -45.47 -0.19 3.69
N ALA A 29 -45.04 1.07 3.68
CA ALA A 29 -44.42 1.69 2.51
C ALA A 29 -43.09 0.99 2.15
N ALA A 30 -42.24 0.70 3.13
CA ALA A 30 -41.00 -0.04 2.91
C ALA A 30 -41.27 -1.44 2.32
N LEU A 31 -42.18 -2.21 2.92
CA LEU A 31 -42.58 -3.53 2.42
C LEU A 31 -43.22 -3.48 1.03
N ALA A 32 -43.98 -2.42 0.71
CA ALA A 32 -44.53 -2.25 -0.63
C ALA A 32 -43.43 -1.98 -1.68
N ILE A 33 -42.39 -1.22 -1.33
CA ILE A 33 -41.30 -0.87 -2.24
C ILE A 33 -40.31 -2.03 -2.42
N CYS A 34 -39.86 -2.65 -1.33
CA CYS A 34 -38.78 -3.63 -1.34
C CYS A 34 -39.14 -5.01 -0.76
N GLY A 35 -40.34 -5.21 -0.24
CA GLY A 35 -40.78 -6.49 0.35
C GLY A 35 -40.75 -7.66 -0.63
N TRP A 36 -41.04 -7.42 -1.92
CA TRP A 36 -40.98 -8.44 -2.97
C TRP A 36 -39.56 -8.99 -3.15
N TRP A 37 -38.54 -8.14 -3.01
CA TRP A 37 -37.13 -8.53 -3.17
C TRP A 37 -36.72 -9.45 -2.03
N TYR A 38 -37.07 -9.10 -0.78
CA TYR A 38 -36.82 -9.95 0.38
C TYR A 38 -37.54 -11.31 0.28
N ALA A 39 -38.80 -11.32 -0.17
CA ALA A 39 -39.56 -12.56 -0.36
C ALA A 39 -38.91 -13.46 -1.43
N ARG A 40 -38.43 -12.86 -2.53
CA ARG A 40 -37.68 -13.57 -3.58
C ARG A 40 -36.38 -14.16 -3.02
N GLU A 41 -35.59 -13.38 -2.30
CA GLU A 41 -34.32 -13.84 -1.72
C GLU A 41 -34.54 -15.01 -0.74
N LEU A 42 -35.51 -14.89 0.16
CA LEU A 42 -35.91 -15.97 1.07
C LEU A 42 -36.33 -17.25 0.33
N ALA A 43 -37.06 -17.12 -0.79
CA ALA A 43 -37.48 -18.26 -1.59
C ALA A 43 -36.33 -18.91 -2.39
N GLN A 44 -35.32 -18.12 -2.79
CA GLN A 44 -34.20 -18.60 -3.60
C GLN A 44 -33.03 -19.15 -2.77
N SER A 45 -32.71 -18.50 -1.64
CA SER A 45 -31.52 -18.81 -0.83
C SER A 45 -31.84 -19.44 0.52
N GLY A 46 -33.13 -19.54 0.91
CA GLY A 46 -33.54 -20.06 2.22
C GLY A 46 -33.24 -19.13 3.40
N GLY A 47 -32.72 -17.92 3.13
CA GLY A 47 -32.37 -16.92 4.13
C GLY A 47 -32.33 -15.50 3.55
N LEU A 48 -32.07 -14.50 4.40
CA LEU A 48 -31.80 -13.12 3.95
C LEU A 48 -30.29 -12.96 3.81
N ALA A 49 -29.81 -12.59 2.62
CA ALA A 49 -28.39 -12.50 2.24
C ALA A 49 -27.48 -11.63 3.15
N LEU A 50 -28.05 -10.86 4.09
CA LEU A 50 -27.32 -10.06 5.08
C LEU A 50 -26.86 -10.83 6.32
N LEU A 51 -27.42 -12.02 6.57
CA LEU A 51 -27.03 -12.86 7.68
C LEU A 51 -26.11 -13.97 7.18
N PRO A 52 -24.94 -14.19 7.82
CA PRO A 52 -24.11 -15.34 7.49
C PRO A 52 -24.93 -16.63 7.64
N PRO A 53 -24.68 -17.66 6.82
CA PRO A 53 -25.28 -18.97 7.06
C PRO A 53 -24.91 -19.43 8.48
N PRO A 54 -25.81 -20.15 9.18
CA PRO A 54 -25.59 -20.56 10.57
C PRO A 54 -24.29 -21.37 10.78
N ASP A 55 -23.71 -21.88 9.71
CA ASP A 55 -22.53 -22.76 9.69
C ASP A 55 -21.24 -22.00 9.35
N ALA A 56 -21.29 -20.68 9.11
CA ALA A 56 -20.10 -19.89 8.82
C ALA A 56 -19.25 -19.67 10.09
N GLU A 57 -18.01 -20.15 10.09
CA GLU A 57 -17.00 -19.78 11.08
C GLU A 57 -16.70 -18.28 10.97
N ALA A 58 -17.42 -17.47 11.74
CA ALA A 58 -17.15 -16.06 11.89
C ALA A 58 -15.86 -15.87 12.69
N ALA A 59 -14.79 -15.40 12.03
CA ALA A 59 -13.60 -14.95 12.75
C ALA A 59 -13.98 -13.73 13.62
N PRO A 60 -13.73 -13.75 14.94
CA PRO A 60 -14.10 -12.64 15.81
C PRO A 60 -13.28 -11.39 15.44
N LEU A 61 -13.97 -10.26 15.28
CA LEU A 61 -13.36 -8.94 15.06
C LEU A 61 -12.35 -8.63 16.16
N ARG A 62 -11.09 -8.41 15.79
CA ARG A 62 -10.04 -8.04 16.75
C ARG A 62 -10.14 -6.54 17.05
N LEU A 63 -9.90 -6.14 18.30
CA LEU A 63 -9.94 -4.72 18.69
C LEU A 63 -8.99 -3.85 17.85
N ALA A 64 -7.86 -4.41 17.42
CA ALA A 64 -6.88 -3.75 16.56
C ALA A 64 -7.42 -3.41 15.15
N GLU A 65 -8.42 -4.14 14.65
CA GLU A 65 -8.99 -3.97 13.30
C GLU A 65 -10.06 -2.87 13.26
N VAL A 66 -10.62 -2.50 14.42
CA VAL A 66 -11.71 -1.51 14.53
C VAL A 66 -11.27 -0.13 14.00
N GLY A 67 -10.05 0.30 14.30
CA GLY A 67 -9.52 1.60 13.86
C GLY A 67 -9.40 1.73 12.34
N PRO A 68 -8.70 0.80 11.66
CA PRO A 68 -8.62 0.76 10.20
C PRO A 68 -9.99 0.68 9.53
N ILE A 69 -10.89 -0.18 10.02
CA ILE A 69 -12.25 -0.33 9.50
C ILE A 69 -13.04 0.99 9.61
N ALA A 70 -13.04 1.61 10.79
CA ALA A 70 -13.72 2.89 11.01
C ALA A 70 -13.17 3.99 10.09
N THR A 71 -11.85 4.01 9.88
CA THR A 71 -11.19 4.98 9.00
C THR A 71 -11.60 4.78 7.54
N ALA A 72 -11.59 3.54 7.04
CA ALA A 72 -12.01 3.20 5.68
C ALA A 72 -13.49 3.53 5.43
N LEU A 73 -14.35 3.21 6.40
CA LEU A 73 -15.78 3.47 6.34
C LEU A 73 -16.10 4.97 6.38
N LEU A 74 -15.41 5.76 7.21
CA LEU A 74 -15.56 7.22 7.22
C LEU A 74 -15.05 7.85 5.91
N ARG A 75 -13.90 7.41 5.41
CA ARG A 75 -13.31 7.93 4.17
C ARG A 75 -14.24 7.70 2.98
N SER A 76 -14.83 6.51 2.89
CA SER A 76 -15.79 6.16 1.85
C SER A 76 -17.17 6.77 2.02
N PHE A 77 -17.63 7.01 3.25
CA PHE A 77 -18.86 7.73 3.52
C PHE A 77 -18.79 9.19 3.00
N TRP A 78 -17.66 9.86 3.21
CA TRP A 78 -17.51 11.28 2.87
C TRP A 78 -17.14 11.56 1.41
N GLY A 79 -16.23 10.79 0.81
CA GLY A 79 -15.75 11.10 -0.54
C GLY A 79 -14.65 10.19 -1.04
N LEU A 80 -14.96 8.90 -1.13
CA LEU A 80 -14.18 7.94 -1.94
C LEU A 80 -15.09 7.54 -3.12
N PHE A 81 -14.86 8.15 -4.28
CA PHE A 81 -15.75 8.06 -5.42
C PHE A 81 -15.48 6.81 -6.28
N GLY A 82 -16.38 6.54 -7.23
CA GLY A 82 -16.33 5.36 -8.09
C GLY A 82 -16.60 4.08 -7.30
N TRP A 83 -15.82 3.05 -7.59
CA TRP A 83 -15.80 1.78 -6.84
C TRP A 83 -14.75 1.84 -5.73
N GLY A 84 -14.75 2.92 -4.94
CA GLY A 84 -13.80 3.08 -3.85
C GLY A 84 -12.36 3.43 -4.28
N ASN A 85 -12.16 3.81 -5.54
CA ASN A 85 -10.83 3.95 -6.16
C ASN A 85 -10.43 5.39 -6.48
N VAL A 86 -11.35 6.35 -6.38
CA VAL A 86 -11.09 7.77 -6.66
C VAL A 86 -11.10 8.57 -5.35
N PRO A 87 -9.94 8.77 -4.69
CA PRO A 87 -9.86 9.54 -3.47
C PRO A 87 -9.96 11.05 -3.74
N ALA A 88 -10.58 11.77 -2.81
CA ALA A 88 -10.47 13.23 -2.72
C ALA A 88 -9.09 13.64 -2.16
N ASP A 89 -8.82 14.94 -2.13
CA ASP A 89 -7.56 15.47 -1.60
C ASP A 89 -7.44 15.33 -0.06
N ALA A 90 -6.21 15.45 0.44
CA ALA A 90 -5.93 15.33 1.88
C ALA A 90 -6.60 16.45 2.70
N ALA A 91 -6.82 17.62 2.10
CA ALA A 91 -7.49 18.75 2.74
C ALA A 91 -8.96 18.44 3.01
N PHE A 92 -9.67 17.85 2.04
CA PHE A 92 -11.05 17.42 2.19
C PHE A 92 -11.20 16.34 3.27
N TYR A 93 -10.32 15.33 3.29
CA TYR A 93 -10.36 14.31 4.33
C TYR A 93 -10.03 14.87 5.71
N SER A 94 -9.14 15.85 5.79
CA SER A 94 -8.85 16.55 7.05
C SER A 94 -10.06 17.35 7.53
N LEU A 95 -10.72 18.10 6.64
CA LEU A 95 -11.93 18.86 6.94
C LEU A 95 -13.05 17.96 7.45
N THR A 96 -13.38 16.89 6.70
CA THR A 96 -14.47 15.97 7.05
C THR A 96 -14.18 15.20 8.34
N ARG A 97 -12.91 14.84 8.59
CA ARG A 97 -12.49 14.27 9.87
C ARG A 97 -12.70 15.25 11.03
N ILE A 98 -12.27 16.51 10.89
CA ILE A 98 -12.48 17.55 11.91
C ILE A 98 -13.97 17.75 12.17
N LEU A 99 -14.78 17.90 11.12
CA LEU A 99 -16.24 18.05 11.24
C LEU A 99 -16.89 16.86 11.93
N THR A 100 -16.45 15.64 11.59
CA THR A 100 -16.95 14.41 12.21
C THR A 100 -16.60 14.37 13.70
N VAL A 101 -15.34 14.65 14.06
CA VAL A 101 -14.89 14.66 15.46
C VAL A 101 -15.60 15.75 16.27
N LEU A 102 -15.68 16.98 15.74
CA LEU A 102 -16.39 18.08 16.40
C LEU A 102 -17.88 17.78 16.57
N GLY A 103 -18.51 17.16 15.57
CA GLY A 103 -19.90 16.73 15.61
C GLY A 103 -20.14 15.62 16.63
N VAL A 104 -19.32 14.57 16.66
CA VAL A 104 -19.51 13.45 17.59
C VAL A 104 -19.22 13.89 19.04
N VAL A 105 -18.07 14.53 19.30
CA VAL A 105 -17.70 14.98 20.65
C VAL A 105 -18.62 16.11 21.13
N GLY A 106 -19.11 16.95 20.22
CA GLY A 106 -20.02 18.06 20.50
C GLY A 106 -21.40 17.64 21.02
N ILE A 107 -21.77 16.37 20.91
CA ILE A 107 -22.99 15.85 21.55
C ILE A 107 -22.90 15.99 23.08
N ILE A 108 -21.72 15.87 23.67
CA ILE A 108 -21.49 16.00 25.12
C ILE A 108 -21.90 17.39 25.63
N PRO A 109 -21.34 18.52 25.12
CA PRO A 109 -21.78 19.84 25.52
C PRO A 109 -23.23 20.12 25.13
N ALA A 110 -23.75 19.56 24.03
CA ALA A 110 -25.17 19.68 23.68
C ALA A 110 -26.08 19.10 24.77
N LEU A 111 -25.77 17.90 25.26
CA LEU A 111 -26.50 17.24 26.33
C LEU A 111 -26.32 17.96 27.67
N ALA A 112 -25.10 18.40 27.99
CA ALA A 112 -24.80 19.15 29.21
C ALA A 112 -25.58 20.48 29.25
N TRP A 113 -25.66 21.18 28.12
CA TRP A 113 -26.43 22.42 27.99
C TRP A 113 -27.94 22.20 28.17
N VAL A 114 -28.49 21.13 27.59
CA VAL A 114 -29.90 20.73 27.80
C VAL A 114 -30.16 20.45 29.28
N TYR A 115 -29.28 19.68 29.92
CA TYR A 115 -29.39 19.32 31.33
C TYR A 115 -29.28 20.55 32.25
N TRP A 116 -28.30 21.43 32.03
CA TRP A 116 -28.11 22.63 32.84
C TRP A 116 -29.25 23.63 32.72
N ARG A 117 -29.85 23.77 31.53
CA ARG A 117 -30.95 24.71 31.30
C ARG A 117 -32.30 24.21 31.80
N GLN A 118 -32.59 22.92 31.67
CA GLN A 118 -33.90 22.37 32.00
C GLN A 118 -33.91 21.58 33.32
N ARG A 119 -32.74 21.30 33.90
CA ARG A 119 -32.53 20.43 35.07
C ARG A 119 -33.20 19.05 34.96
N SER A 120 -33.66 18.68 33.75
CA SER A 120 -34.39 17.46 33.43
C SER A 120 -34.40 17.24 31.92
N PHE A 121 -34.31 15.98 31.48
CA PHE A 121 -34.49 15.60 30.08
C PHE A 121 -35.97 15.35 29.70
N ARG A 122 -36.90 15.42 30.67
CA ARG A 122 -38.32 15.03 30.49
C ARG A 122 -39.11 15.91 29.50
N SER A 123 -38.72 17.18 29.35
CA SER A 123 -39.39 18.17 28.49
C SER A 123 -38.91 18.16 27.03
N TYR A 124 -37.82 17.45 26.72
CA TYR A 124 -37.30 17.36 25.36
C TYR A 124 -37.98 16.21 24.59
N ARG A 125 -38.02 16.28 23.25
CA ARG A 125 -38.42 15.15 22.39
C ARG A 125 -37.33 14.06 22.38
N TRP A 126 -36.85 13.65 23.55
CA TRP A 126 -35.78 12.65 23.73
C TRP A 126 -36.14 11.32 23.06
N ARG A 127 -37.44 10.99 22.97
CA ARG A 127 -37.93 9.84 22.22
C ARG A 127 -37.59 9.91 20.73
N ALA A 128 -37.76 11.08 20.11
CA ALA A 128 -37.39 11.27 18.70
C ALA A 128 -35.87 11.24 18.51
N ALA A 129 -35.11 11.83 19.44
CA ALA A 129 -33.65 11.76 19.43
C ALA A 129 -33.14 10.31 19.61
N LEU A 130 -33.77 9.51 20.48
CA LEU A 130 -33.43 8.09 20.62
C LEU A 130 -33.72 7.29 19.36
N VAL A 131 -34.87 7.49 18.72
CA VAL A 131 -35.21 6.79 17.47
C VAL A 131 -34.23 7.17 16.36
N LEU A 132 -33.94 8.48 16.22
CA LEU A 132 -32.95 8.96 15.25
C LEU A 132 -31.56 8.39 15.55
N GLY A 133 -31.11 8.39 16.82
CA GLY A 133 -29.78 7.94 17.21
C GLY A 133 -29.61 6.43 17.20
N ALA A 134 -30.67 5.67 17.47
CA ALA A 134 -30.65 4.21 17.37
C ALA A 134 -30.49 3.72 15.92
N TRP A 135 -31.02 4.45 14.95
CA TRP A 135 -30.96 4.06 13.54
C TRP A 135 -29.54 3.84 12.97
N PRO A 136 -28.59 4.81 13.04
CA PRO A 136 -27.22 4.58 12.58
C PRO A 136 -26.50 3.51 13.41
N LEU A 137 -26.81 3.37 14.70
CA LEU A 137 -26.23 2.31 15.56
C LEU A 137 -26.72 0.92 15.14
N LEU A 138 -28.00 0.78 14.79
CA LEU A 138 -28.57 -0.47 14.26
C LEU A 138 -27.97 -0.82 12.91
N LEU A 139 -27.77 0.15 12.01
CA LEU A 139 -27.08 -0.09 10.74
C LEU A 139 -25.62 -0.50 10.95
N LEU A 140 -24.89 0.19 11.83
CA LEU A 140 -23.52 -0.19 12.18
C LEU A 140 -23.46 -1.59 12.78
N LEU A 141 -24.39 -1.93 13.67
CA LEU A 141 -24.48 -3.28 14.25
C LEU A 141 -24.77 -4.33 13.18
N ALA A 142 -25.73 -4.08 12.28
CA ALA A 142 -26.05 -4.98 11.18
C ALA A 142 -24.86 -5.17 10.23
N LEU A 143 -24.11 -4.09 9.94
CA LEU A 143 -22.91 -4.14 9.12
C LEU A 143 -21.78 -4.92 9.79
N VAL A 144 -21.57 -4.71 11.09
CA VAL A 144 -20.57 -5.45 11.88
C VAL A 144 -20.90 -6.94 11.96
N LEU A 145 -22.18 -7.28 12.21
CA LEU A 145 -22.65 -8.67 12.23
C LEU A 145 -22.57 -9.33 10.85
N GLY A 146 -22.87 -8.60 9.77
CA GLY A 146 -22.73 -9.09 8.40
C GLY A 146 -21.27 -9.23 7.96
N ALA A 147 -20.39 -8.35 8.42
CA ALA A 147 -18.95 -8.37 8.12
C ALA A 147 -18.21 -9.52 8.82
N ALA A 148 -18.80 -10.11 9.86
CA ALA A 148 -18.31 -11.33 10.49
C ALA A 148 -18.56 -12.58 9.62
N GLY A 149 -19.34 -12.47 8.54
CA GLY A 149 -19.57 -13.52 7.55
C GLY A 149 -18.56 -13.49 6.38
N PRO A 150 -18.35 -14.63 5.68
CA PRO A 150 -17.40 -14.72 4.56
C PRO A 150 -17.76 -13.83 3.35
N ALA A 151 -18.98 -13.30 3.29
CA ALA A 151 -19.54 -12.57 2.15
C ALA A 151 -19.30 -11.04 2.15
N ILE A 152 -19.05 -10.40 3.30
CA ILE A 152 -18.97 -8.93 3.39
C ILE A 152 -17.63 -8.51 4.00
N ARG A 153 -16.53 -8.67 3.26
CA ARG A 153 -15.21 -8.18 3.70
C ARG A 153 -14.93 -6.71 3.35
N THR A 154 -15.83 -6.02 2.65
CA THR A 154 -15.65 -4.61 2.27
C THR A 154 -16.77 -3.75 2.87
N LEU A 155 -16.55 -3.30 4.10
CA LEU A 155 -17.40 -2.30 4.75
C LEU A 155 -17.25 -0.94 4.06
N GLU A 156 -18.19 -0.61 3.18
CA GLU A 156 -18.22 0.66 2.47
C GLU A 156 -19.16 1.66 3.16
N GLY A 157 -18.72 2.92 3.28
CA GLY A 157 -19.49 3.98 3.90
C GLY A 157 -20.82 4.28 3.24
N ARG A 158 -21.00 3.95 1.95
CA ARG A 158 -22.29 4.09 1.26
C ARG A 158 -23.41 3.28 1.92
N MET A 159 -23.08 2.22 2.65
CA MET A 159 -24.03 1.41 3.40
C MET A 159 -24.69 2.17 4.56
N LEU A 160 -24.10 3.30 4.99
CA LEU A 160 -24.68 4.19 6.00
C LEU A 160 -25.58 5.29 5.42
N PHE A 161 -25.71 5.39 4.08
CA PHE A 161 -26.57 6.40 3.45
C PHE A 161 -28.05 6.33 3.87
N PRO A 162 -28.64 5.16 4.18
CA PRO A 162 -29.98 5.12 4.76
C PRO A 162 -30.10 5.84 6.11
N ALA A 163 -29.00 6.09 6.83
CA ALA A 163 -28.96 6.88 8.06
C ALA A 163 -28.38 8.29 7.87
N ILE A 164 -28.16 8.76 6.63
CA ILE A 164 -27.49 10.05 6.36
C ILE A 164 -28.19 11.23 7.03
N ALA A 165 -29.53 11.25 7.06
CA ALA A 165 -30.30 12.32 7.71
C ALA A 165 -30.10 12.32 9.24
N SER A 166 -30.02 11.14 9.86
CA SER A 166 -29.72 11.03 11.29
C SER A 166 -28.29 11.47 11.60
N ILE A 167 -27.33 10.95 10.85
CA ILE A 167 -25.91 11.30 10.99
C ILE A 167 -25.72 12.81 10.81
N ALA A 168 -26.27 13.40 9.75
CA ALA A 168 -26.20 14.84 9.50
C ALA A 168 -26.83 15.66 10.63
N PHE A 169 -27.98 15.23 11.16
CA PHE A 169 -28.63 15.89 12.29
C PHE A 169 -27.73 15.91 13.53
N PHE A 170 -27.18 14.75 13.93
CA PHE A 170 -26.31 14.68 15.12
C PHE A 170 -24.98 15.40 14.92
N LEU A 171 -24.37 15.31 13.73
CA LEU A 171 -23.18 16.08 13.40
C LEU A 171 -23.46 17.58 13.51
N PHE A 172 -24.58 18.07 12.98
CA PHE A 172 -24.95 19.48 13.07
C PHE A 172 -25.20 19.91 14.52
N VAL A 173 -25.98 19.14 15.28
CA VAL A 173 -26.23 19.40 16.71
C VAL A 173 -24.93 19.46 17.50
N GLY A 174 -24.01 18.54 17.26
CA GLY A 174 -22.74 18.53 17.96
C GLY A 174 -21.80 19.65 17.55
N VAL A 175 -21.63 19.92 16.26
CA VAL A 175 -20.79 21.03 15.79
C VAL A 175 -21.30 22.36 16.33
N THR A 176 -22.61 22.59 16.30
CA THR A 176 -23.21 23.84 16.80
C THR A 176 -23.13 24.01 18.31
N ALA A 177 -23.00 22.93 19.09
CA ALA A 177 -22.90 22.99 20.55
C ALA A 177 -21.64 23.68 21.06
N TRP A 178 -20.58 23.75 20.23
CA TRP A 178 -19.33 24.45 20.56
C TRP A 178 -19.42 25.96 20.42
N PHE A 179 -20.47 26.48 19.77
CA PHE A 179 -20.55 27.89 19.38
C PHE A 179 -21.71 28.63 20.06
N PRO A 180 -21.53 29.93 20.35
CA PRO A 180 -22.63 30.76 20.85
C PRO A 180 -23.80 30.84 19.87
N ARG A 181 -25.02 30.86 20.43
CA ARG A 181 -26.29 30.89 19.66
C ARG A 181 -26.37 32.00 18.61
N ARG A 182 -25.77 33.16 18.88
CA ARG A 182 -25.75 34.31 17.96
C ARG A 182 -25.04 34.01 16.63
N TYR A 183 -24.16 33.02 16.57
CA TYR A 183 -23.38 32.68 15.38
C TYR A 183 -23.90 31.44 14.64
N LEU A 184 -24.94 30.75 15.14
CA LEU A 184 -25.37 29.47 14.57
C LEU A 184 -25.89 29.59 13.13
N GLY A 185 -26.59 30.68 12.80
CA GLY A 185 -27.06 30.92 11.43
C GLY A 185 -25.89 31.09 10.45
N ALA A 186 -24.90 31.91 10.84
CA ALA A 186 -23.70 32.13 10.04
C ALA A 186 -22.85 30.86 9.91
N LEU A 187 -22.67 30.11 10.99
CA LEU A 187 -21.96 28.82 10.99
C LEU A 187 -22.68 27.79 10.12
N GLY A 188 -24.00 27.68 10.23
CA GLY A 188 -24.80 26.78 9.40
C GLY A 188 -24.69 27.12 7.92
N MET A 189 -24.79 28.41 7.57
CA MET A 189 -24.60 28.87 6.19
C MET A 189 -23.18 28.57 5.69
N LEU A 190 -22.15 28.81 6.51
CA LEU A 190 -20.76 28.51 6.17
C LEU A 190 -20.55 27.01 5.90
N LEU A 191 -21.11 26.14 6.74
CA LEU A 191 -21.03 24.68 6.56
C LEU A 191 -21.74 24.23 5.28
N VAL A 192 -22.95 24.75 5.01
CA VAL A 192 -23.69 24.41 3.80
C VAL A 192 -22.96 24.91 2.54
N LEU A 193 -22.47 26.15 2.56
CA LEU A 193 -21.74 26.71 1.43
C LEU A 193 -20.41 25.97 1.18
N SER A 194 -19.64 25.68 2.23
CA SER A 194 -18.36 24.96 2.07
C SER A 194 -18.56 23.55 1.53
N LEU A 195 -19.50 22.77 2.09
CA LEU A 195 -19.82 21.44 1.58
C LEU A 195 -20.45 21.50 0.18
N GLY A 196 -21.27 22.51 -0.11
CA GLY A 196 -21.84 22.75 -1.44
C GLY A 196 -20.78 23.05 -2.50
N ILE A 197 -19.77 23.87 -2.17
CA ILE A 197 -18.63 24.16 -3.06
C ILE A 197 -17.84 22.88 -3.33
N VAL A 198 -17.57 22.07 -2.31
CA VAL A 198 -16.87 20.79 -2.50
C VAL A 198 -17.69 19.84 -3.38
N ALA A 199 -19.00 19.75 -3.16
CA ALA A 199 -19.89 18.93 -3.97
C ALA A 199 -19.94 19.37 -5.44
N LEU A 200 -19.96 20.69 -5.69
CA LEU A 200 -19.89 21.26 -7.05
C LEU A 200 -18.53 21.05 -7.71
N ARG A 201 -17.44 21.04 -6.93
CA ARG A 201 -16.07 20.79 -7.42
C ARG A 201 -15.81 19.32 -7.69
N ALA A 202 -16.46 18.39 -6.99
CA ALA A 202 -16.12 16.97 -7.06
C ALA A 202 -16.17 16.36 -8.48
N PRO A 203 -17.19 16.64 -9.32
CA PRO A 203 -17.25 16.13 -10.70
C PRO A 203 -16.05 16.54 -11.56
N THR A 204 -15.59 17.78 -11.49
CA THR A 204 -14.50 18.30 -12.34
C THR A 204 -13.13 18.21 -11.69
N GLY A 205 -13.05 18.23 -10.36
CA GLY A 205 -11.81 18.22 -9.61
C GLY A 205 -11.30 16.83 -9.23
N TYR A 206 -12.18 15.83 -9.07
CA TYR A 206 -11.80 14.47 -8.67
C TYR A 206 -12.24 13.42 -9.68
N ILE A 207 -13.50 13.49 -10.15
CA ILE A 207 -14.08 12.42 -10.97
C ILE A 207 -13.59 12.50 -12.41
N ALA A 208 -13.82 13.61 -13.11
CA ALA A 208 -13.46 13.75 -14.52
C ALA A 208 -11.96 13.49 -14.81
N PRO A 209 -11.00 13.99 -14.00
CA PRO A 209 -9.58 13.69 -14.21
C PRO A 209 -9.25 12.21 -14.05
N ALA A 210 -9.92 11.49 -13.14
CA ALA A 210 -9.70 10.05 -12.93
C ALA A 210 -10.19 9.19 -14.10
N TYR A 211 -11.12 9.71 -14.91
CA TYR A 211 -11.64 9.05 -16.12
C TYR A 211 -11.10 9.67 -17.42
N ALA A 212 -10.10 10.55 -17.33
CA ALA A 212 -9.44 11.10 -18.50
C ALA A 212 -8.67 9.99 -19.22
N ALA A 213 -8.76 9.97 -20.56
CA ALA A 213 -7.94 9.08 -21.35
C ALA A 213 -6.46 9.49 -21.26
N PRO A 214 -5.52 8.54 -21.27
CA PRO A 214 -4.09 8.85 -21.34
C PRO A 214 -3.81 9.70 -22.58
N PRO A 215 -2.87 10.66 -22.48
CA PRO A 215 -2.52 11.51 -23.60
C PRO A 215 -1.89 10.68 -24.72
N ARG A 216 -2.18 11.11 -25.95
CA ARG A 216 -1.57 10.59 -27.16
C ARG A 216 -0.71 11.68 -27.75
N ILE A 217 0.54 11.34 -28.02
CA ILE A 217 1.54 12.26 -28.56
C ILE A 217 2.06 11.70 -29.88
N ALA A 218 2.62 12.58 -30.70
CA ALA A 218 3.35 12.16 -31.89
C ALA A 218 4.68 11.51 -31.48
N LEU A 219 5.26 10.68 -32.36
CA LEU A 219 6.53 10.02 -32.07
C LEU A 219 7.68 11.03 -31.86
N GLU A 220 7.62 12.16 -32.56
CA GLU A 220 8.59 13.26 -32.46
C GLU A 220 8.47 14.06 -31.16
N GLU A 221 7.35 13.94 -30.45
CA GLU A 221 7.10 14.61 -29.16
C GLU A 221 7.52 13.76 -27.96
N VAL A 222 7.96 12.52 -28.20
CA VAL A 222 8.46 11.63 -27.15
C VAL A 222 9.72 12.25 -26.53
N PRO A 223 9.76 12.45 -25.19
CA PRO A 223 10.93 13.06 -24.55
C PRO A 223 12.20 12.23 -24.75
N GLU A 224 13.32 12.88 -25.09
CA GLU A 224 14.62 12.20 -25.19
C GLU A 224 15.12 11.62 -23.85
N THR A 225 14.49 12.02 -22.74
CA THR A 225 14.83 11.56 -21.38
C THR A 225 14.27 10.17 -21.05
N ILE A 226 13.49 9.54 -21.93
CA ILE A 226 12.99 8.18 -21.67
C ILE A 226 14.11 7.16 -21.78
N HIS A 227 13.97 6.06 -21.07
CA HIS A 227 14.80 4.88 -21.29
C HIS A 227 14.22 4.08 -22.44
N ASP A 228 14.92 4.08 -23.59
CA ASP A 228 14.54 3.32 -24.78
C ASP A 228 14.67 1.81 -24.54
N LEU A 229 13.65 1.04 -24.94
CA LEU A 229 13.56 -0.40 -24.75
C LEU A 229 13.43 -1.16 -26.08
N GLY A 230 12.76 -0.58 -27.07
CA GLY A 230 12.57 -1.21 -28.38
C GLY A 230 11.89 -2.60 -28.34
N ILE A 231 10.93 -2.84 -27.43
CA ILE A 231 10.32 -4.17 -27.23
C ILE A 231 9.03 -4.30 -28.03
N SER A 232 8.89 -5.37 -28.80
CA SER A 232 7.70 -5.68 -29.60
C SER A 232 6.84 -6.75 -28.94
N TYR A 233 5.53 -6.52 -28.83
CA TYR A 233 4.55 -7.52 -28.41
C TYR A 233 3.66 -7.86 -29.61
N GLY A 234 4.03 -8.92 -30.32
CA GLY A 234 3.48 -9.21 -31.65
C GLY A 234 3.76 -8.09 -32.66
N ASP A 235 2.94 -7.98 -33.70
CA ASP A 235 3.16 -7.03 -34.80
C ASP A 235 2.57 -5.63 -34.54
N ALA A 236 1.56 -5.52 -33.70
CA ALA A 236 0.76 -4.30 -33.55
C ALA A 236 1.22 -3.37 -32.42
N LEU A 237 1.70 -3.92 -31.30
CA LEU A 237 1.99 -3.16 -30.08
C LEU A 237 3.49 -3.13 -29.80
N PHE A 238 4.03 -1.94 -29.55
CA PHE A 238 5.45 -1.74 -29.32
C PHE A 238 5.68 -0.87 -28.08
N LEU A 239 6.53 -1.32 -27.17
CA LEU A 239 6.95 -0.55 -26.00
C LEU A 239 8.22 0.22 -26.38
N LEU A 240 8.05 1.52 -26.62
CA LEU A 240 9.16 2.41 -26.98
C LEU A 240 10.12 2.57 -25.81
N GLY A 241 9.58 2.80 -24.63
CA GLY A 241 10.41 3.03 -23.46
C GLY A 241 9.60 3.36 -22.23
N TYR A 242 10.31 3.77 -21.19
CA TYR A 242 9.69 4.12 -19.92
C TYR A 242 10.32 5.36 -19.28
N ALA A 243 9.58 5.96 -18.36
CA ALA A 243 10.11 6.94 -17.43
C ALA A 243 9.76 6.53 -16.00
N LEU A 244 10.75 6.55 -15.12
CA LEU A 244 10.61 6.35 -13.68
C LEU A 244 10.79 7.70 -12.98
N PRO A 245 9.71 8.38 -12.55
CA PRO A 245 9.83 9.63 -11.80
C PRO A 245 10.55 9.46 -10.46
N GLN A 246 10.58 8.23 -9.93
CA GLN A 246 11.22 7.87 -8.67
C GLN A 246 11.99 6.56 -8.88
N GLU A 247 13.30 6.58 -8.61
CA GLU A 247 14.18 5.40 -8.65
C GLU A 247 14.18 4.64 -7.31
N ASN A 248 13.42 5.13 -6.34
CA ASN A 248 13.25 4.55 -5.01
C ASN A 248 11.77 4.55 -4.59
N VAL A 249 11.35 3.47 -3.96
CA VAL A 249 9.98 3.33 -3.41
C VAL A 249 10.05 2.67 -2.03
N ARG A 250 9.24 3.12 -1.08
CA ARG A 250 9.13 2.43 0.21
C ARG A 250 8.09 1.32 0.14
N ALA A 251 8.33 0.23 0.88
CA ALA A 251 7.34 -0.81 1.11
C ALA A 251 6.04 -0.19 1.66
N GLY A 252 4.90 -0.54 1.06
CA GLY A 252 3.59 0.03 1.36
C GLY A 252 3.22 1.30 0.57
N GLU A 253 4.15 1.87 -0.21
CA GLU A 253 3.88 2.96 -1.15
C GLU A 253 3.62 2.42 -2.58
N ASN A 254 3.18 3.30 -3.48
CA ASN A 254 2.96 2.97 -4.89
C ASN A 254 4.17 3.37 -5.72
N LEU A 255 4.75 2.43 -6.45
CA LEU A 255 5.74 2.69 -7.48
C LEU A 255 5.05 3.34 -8.70
N ARG A 256 5.48 4.55 -9.07
CA ARG A 256 4.99 5.24 -10.26
C ARG A 256 5.86 4.94 -11.46
N LEU A 257 5.23 4.48 -12.54
CA LEU A 257 5.88 4.11 -13.79
C LEU A 257 5.10 4.70 -14.96
N ARG A 258 5.80 5.36 -15.89
CA ARG A 258 5.24 5.78 -17.17
C ARG A 258 5.76 4.88 -18.28
N LEU A 259 4.85 4.31 -19.06
CA LEU A 259 5.18 3.51 -20.24
C LEU A 259 4.75 4.25 -21.50
N TYR A 260 5.62 4.24 -22.52
CA TYR A 260 5.36 4.86 -23.82
C TYR A 260 5.12 3.77 -24.84
N TRP A 261 3.88 3.67 -25.32
CA TRP A 261 3.47 2.61 -26.21
C TRP A 261 3.17 3.15 -27.61
N LEU A 262 3.77 2.56 -28.63
CA LEU A 262 3.50 2.84 -30.04
C LEU A 262 2.54 1.80 -30.63
N ALA A 263 1.41 2.26 -31.16
CA ALA A 263 0.55 1.45 -32.01
C ALA A 263 1.11 1.43 -33.44
N ARG A 264 1.63 0.30 -33.91
CA ARG A 264 2.06 0.16 -35.32
C ARG A 264 0.92 -0.19 -36.27
N ARG A 265 -0.11 -0.85 -35.73
CA ARG A 265 -1.30 -1.30 -36.49
C ARG A 265 -2.55 -1.15 -35.64
N ALA A 266 -3.70 -1.12 -36.30
CA ALA A 266 -4.98 -1.22 -35.62
C ALA A 266 -5.08 -2.59 -34.93
N MET A 267 -5.64 -2.60 -33.73
CA MET A 267 -5.77 -3.79 -32.90
C MET A 267 -7.23 -4.16 -32.77
N ASP A 268 -7.54 -5.45 -32.94
CA ASP A 268 -8.91 -5.99 -32.81
C ASP A 268 -9.16 -6.63 -31.45
N THR A 269 -8.23 -6.49 -30.51
CA THR A 269 -8.31 -7.05 -29.14
C THR A 269 -7.90 -5.98 -28.13
N ASP A 270 -8.62 -5.92 -27.01
CA ASP A 270 -8.23 -5.09 -25.87
C ASP A 270 -7.20 -5.84 -25.04
N TYR A 271 -5.97 -5.35 -25.04
CA TYR A 271 -4.87 -5.95 -24.29
C TYR A 271 -4.85 -5.44 -22.85
N THR A 272 -4.54 -6.35 -21.93
CA THR A 272 -4.22 -6.02 -20.54
C THR A 272 -2.71 -5.88 -20.42
N ILE A 273 -2.25 -4.79 -19.81
CA ILE A 273 -0.85 -4.57 -19.49
C ILE A 273 -0.63 -4.99 -18.04
N GLY A 274 0.26 -5.96 -17.83
CA GLY A 274 0.70 -6.40 -16.52
C GLY A 274 2.06 -5.79 -16.20
N VAL A 275 2.15 -5.09 -15.07
CA VAL A 275 3.42 -4.63 -14.51
C VAL A 275 3.66 -5.38 -13.22
N HIS A 276 4.75 -6.14 -13.18
CA HIS A 276 5.13 -6.97 -12.04
C HIS A 276 6.44 -6.48 -11.46
N VAL A 277 6.51 -6.43 -10.13
CA VAL A 277 7.67 -5.99 -9.38
C VAL A 277 8.13 -7.14 -8.49
N SER A 278 9.31 -7.66 -8.79
CA SER A 278 9.94 -8.74 -8.03
C SER A 278 11.07 -8.19 -7.16
N GLY A 279 11.05 -8.47 -5.87
CA GLY A 279 12.11 -8.12 -4.91
C GLY A 279 13.17 -9.20 -4.79
N ARG A 280 13.68 -9.34 -3.56
CA ARG A 280 14.74 -10.29 -3.18
C ARG A 280 14.39 -11.72 -3.58
N ARG A 281 15.35 -12.47 -4.15
CA ARG A 281 15.16 -13.87 -4.60
C ARG A 281 13.96 -14.09 -5.53
N GLY A 282 13.54 -13.04 -6.25
CA GLY A 282 12.42 -13.11 -7.18
C GLY A 282 11.02 -13.07 -6.55
N GLU A 283 10.91 -12.80 -5.24
CA GLU A 283 9.61 -12.64 -4.57
C GLU A 283 8.77 -11.56 -5.25
N GLN A 284 7.52 -11.87 -5.63
CA GLN A 284 6.63 -10.85 -6.18
C GLN A 284 6.12 -9.93 -5.07
N ILE A 285 6.66 -8.71 -5.02
CA ILE A 285 6.33 -7.71 -3.99
C ILE A 285 5.28 -6.70 -4.47
N GLY A 286 4.98 -6.64 -5.76
CA GLY A 286 3.95 -5.77 -6.32
C GLY A 286 3.51 -6.25 -7.70
N SER A 287 2.25 -6.04 -8.02
CA SER A 287 1.72 -6.33 -9.36
C SER A 287 0.47 -5.51 -9.63
N ILE A 288 0.29 -5.11 -10.89
CA ILE A 288 -0.94 -4.54 -11.40
C ILE A 288 -1.19 -5.06 -12.82
N GLY A 289 -2.42 -5.46 -13.09
CA GLY A 289 -2.88 -5.83 -14.43
C GLY A 289 -4.08 -4.98 -14.79
N THR A 290 -3.97 -4.12 -15.80
CA THR A 290 -5.04 -3.21 -16.20
C THR A 290 -5.06 -2.99 -17.70
N TYR A 291 -6.24 -2.64 -18.23
CA TYR A 291 -6.30 -2.05 -19.55
C TYR A 291 -5.62 -0.68 -19.54
N PRO A 292 -5.01 -0.23 -20.65
CA PRO A 292 -4.35 1.06 -20.68
C PRO A 292 -5.23 2.22 -20.25
N GLY A 293 -4.62 3.19 -19.57
CA GLY A 293 -5.32 4.31 -18.97
C GLY A 293 -6.28 3.91 -17.84
N GLY A 294 -6.04 2.78 -17.17
CA GLY A 294 -6.98 2.25 -16.17
C GLY A 294 -8.32 1.80 -16.77
N GLY A 295 -8.36 1.48 -18.07
CA GLY A 295 -9.58 1.17 -18.83
C GLY A 295 -10.20 2.36 -19.55
N ASN A 296 -9.65 3.58 -19.42
CA ASN A 296 -10.16 4.76 -20.10
C ASN A 296 -9.77 4.82 -21.59
N LEU A 297 -8.74 4.06 -22.02
CA LEU A 297 -8.38 3.95 -23.42
C LEU A 297 -7.93 2.53 -23.80
N PRO A 298 -8.89 1.60 -24.02
CA PRO A 298 -8.59 0.26 -24.50
C PRO A 298 -7.82 0.25 -25.84
N THR A 299 -6.96 -0.75 -26.05
CA THR A 299 -6.03 -0.80 -27.20
C THR A 299 -6.73 -0.82 -28.56
N ARG A 300 -7.96 -1.32 -28.67
CA ARG A 300 -8.74 -1.24 -29.92
C ARG A 300 -9.00 0.19 -30.40
N ARG A 301 -8.93 1.17 -29.51
CA ARG A 301 -9.17 2.59 -29.82
C ARG A 301 -7.91 3.37 -30.18
N TRP A 302 -6.76 2.71 -30.20
CA TRP A 302 -5.49 3.31 -30.56
C TRP A 302 -5.37 3.36 -32.08
N LEU A 303 -4.93 4.50 -32.60
CA LEU A 303 -4.71 4.67 -34.03
C LEU A 303 -3.27 4.28 -34.37
N PRO A 304 -3.02 3.67 -35.55
CA PRO A 304 -1.65 3.45 -36.02
C PRO A 304 -0.86 4.76 -36.05
N GLY A 305 0.33 4.76 -35.45
CA GLY A 305 1.18 5.94 -35.27
C GLY A 305 1.01 6.65 -33.92
N ASP A 306 -0.05 6.38 -33.15
CA ASP A 306 -0.24 6.96 -31.82
C ASP A 306 0.87 6.47 -30.87
N VAL A 307 1.52 7.41 -30.17
CA VAL A 307 2.26 7.10 -28.95
C VAL A 307 1.38 7.41 -27.74
N VAL A 308 0.93 6.36 -27.05
CA VAL A 308 0.13 6.48 -25.84
C VAL A 308 1.05 6.51 -24.63
N VAL A 309 0.94 7.57 -23.82
CA VAL A 309 1.67 7.71 -22.56
C VAL A 309 0.79 7.23 -21.43
N ASP A 310 1.12 6.07 -20.87
CA ASP A 310 0.29 5.42 -19.86
C ASP A 310 0.97 5.39 -18.49
N GLU A 311 0.19 5.70 -17.46
CA GLU A 311 0.66 5.86 -16.08
C GLU A 311 0.19 4.71 -15.20
N TYR A 312 1.15 4.06 -14.54
CA TYR A 312 0.93 2.93 -13.65
C TYR A 312 1.34 3.31 -12.23
N ALA A 313 0.49 2.96 -11.27
CA ALA A 313 0.77 3.04 -9.84
C ALA A 313 0.74 1.62 -9.27
N VAL A 314 1.91 0.98 -9.21
CA VAL A 314 2.03 -0.40 -8.73
C VAL A 314 2.12 -0.40 -7.20
N PRO A 315 1.16 -0.99 -6.47
CA PRO A 315 1.25 -1.07 -5.02
C PRO A 315 2.37 -2.03 -4.63
N ILE A 316 3.30 -1.56 -3.79
CA ILE A 316 4.37 -2.39 -3.22
C ILE A 316 3.90 -2.89 -1.86
N SER A 317 4.04 -4.19 -1.62
CA SER A 317 3.68 -4.85 -0.37
C SER A 317 4.33 -4.12 0.83
N PRO A 318 3.58 -3.85 1.91
CA PRO A 318 4.16 -3.29 3.14
C PRO A 318 5.13 -4.26 3.84
N GLU A 319 5.07 -5.56 3.50
CA GLU A 319 5.93 -6.62 4.02
C GLU A 319 7.17 -6.84 3.14
N ALA A 320 7.30 -6.13 2.01
CA ALA A 320 8.43 -6.28 1.10
C ALA A 320 9.76 -6.10 1.84
N ALA A 321 10.59 -7.13 1.79
CA ALA A 321 11.91 -7.11 2.40
C ALA A 321 12.82 -6.09 1.67
N GLY A 322 13.56 -5.30 2.44
CA GLY A 322 14.50 -4.34 1.90
C GLY A 322 15.63 -3.98 2.88
N PRO A 323 16.66 -3.25 2.42
CA PRO A 323 16.79 -2.74 1.05
C PRO A 323 17.03 -3.86 0.02
N ALA A 324 16.48 -3.69 -1.18
CA ALA A 324 16.59 -4.64 -2.28
C ALA A 324 16.49 -3.94 -3.65
N ALA A 325 17.11 -4.53 -4.66
CA ALA A 325 16.96 -4.17 -6.06
C ALA A 325 15.72 -4.88 -6.61
N ALA A 326 14.58 -4.18 -6.65
CA ALA A 326 13.39 -4.75 -7.23
C ALA A 326 13.41 -4.63 -8.75
N THR A 327 13.09 -5.70 -9.42
CA THR A 327 13.05 -5.79 -10.88
C THR A 327 11.64 -5.56 -11.37
N ILE A 328 11.47 -4.66 -12.34
CA ILE A 328 10.19 -4.34 -12.97
C ILE A 328 10.10 -5.10 -14.28
N ARG A 329 9.04 -5.91 -14.43
CA ARG A 329 8.73 -6.66 -15.65
C ARG A 329 7.39 -6.25 -16.22
N VAL A 330 7.31 -6.18 -17.54
CA VAL A 330 6.09 -5.82 -18.28
C VAL A 330 5.66 -6.98 -19.17
N GLY A 331 4.42 -7.43 -18.95
CA GLY A 331 3.73 -8.43 -19.76
C GLY A 331 2.53 -7.82 -20.46
N VAL A 332 2.20 -8.35 -21.64
CA VAL A 332 0.99 -7.99 -22.38
C VAL A 332 0.15 -9.25 -22.54
N TYR A 333 -1.14 -9.16 -22.21
CA TYR A 333 -2.06 -10.29 -22.22
C TYR A 333 -3.29 -9.97 -23.06
N GLY A 334 -3.78 -10.93 -23.84
CA GLY A 334 -4.92 -10.74 -24.73
C GLY A 334 -5.75 -12.01 -24.94
N GLY A 335 -6.88 -11.85 -25.63
CA GLY A 335 -7.78 -12.96 -25.94
C GLY A 335 -8.69 -13.37 -24.78
N PRO A 336 -9.64 -14.31 -25.02
CA PRO A 336 -10.61 -14.75 -24.02
C PRO A 336 -9.96 -15.45 -22.82
N GLU A 337 -8.85 -16.15 -23.03
CA GLU A 337 -8.11 -16.86 -21.98
C GLU A 337 -7.02 -16.00 -21.31
N ARG A 338 -6.87 -14.72 -21.70
CA ARG A 338 -5.80 -13.80 -21.24
C ARG A 338 -4.40 -14.40 -21.43
N GLU A 339 -4.18 -14.97 -22.60
CA GLU A 339 -2.88 -15.50 -22.98
C GLU A 339 -1.84 -14.38 -23.07
N ARG A 340 -0.62 -14.70 -22.65
CA ARG A 340 0.50 -13.77 -22.75
C ARG A 340 1.02 -13.69 -24.17
N LEU A 341 1.21 -12.47 -24.68
CA LEU A 341 1.89 -12.23 -25.95
C LEU A 341 3.40 -12.40 -25.79
N ALA A 342 4.04 -13.02 -26.78
CA ALA A 342 5.49 -13.11 -26.84
C ALA A 342 6.11 -11.71 -26.99
N ALA A 343 7.09 -11.40 -26.14
CA ALA A 343 7.90 -10.20 -26.23
C ALA A 343 9.14 -10.47 -27.07
N LEU A 344 9.48 -9.56 -27.98
CA LEU A 344 10.70 -9.59 -28.79
C LEU A 344 11.55 -8.37 -28.47
N ASP A 345 12.87 -8.55 -28.35
CA ASP A 345 13.81 -7.44 -28.19
C ASP A 345 13.98 -6.63 -29.49
N ALA A 346 14.76 -5.55 -29.44
CA ALA A 346 15.04 -4.70 -30.61
C ALA A 346 15.73 -5.43 -31.77
N ARG A 347 16.28 -6.63 -31.54
CA ARG A 347 16.88 -7.52 -32.56
C ARG A 347 15.94 -8.65 -32.98
N LEU A 348 14.66 -8.56 -32.61
CA LEU A 348 13.60 -9.55 -32.86
C LEU A 348 13.87 -10.93 -32.22
N ARG A 349 14.65 -10.98 -31.14
CA ARG A 349 14.87 -12.22 -30.39
C ARG A 349 13.80 -12.36 -29.31
N PRO A 350 13.24 -13.57 -29.11
CA PRO A 350 12.24 -13.79 -28.07
C PRO A 350 12.83 -13.54 -26.69
N ILE A 351 12.11 -12.78 -25.89
CA ILE A 351 12.36 -12.60 -24.46
C ILE A 351 11.56 -13.67 -23.73
N GLU A 352 12.24 -14.49 -22.94
CA GLU A 352 11.56 -15.43 -22.06
C GLU A 352 10.85 -14.69 -20.95
N GLY A 353 9.57 -15.01 -20.74
CA GLY A 353 8.84 -14.42 -19.64
C GLY A 353 8.21 -13.07 -19.97
N ASP A 354 8.07 -12.25 -18.94
CA ASP A 354 7.68 -10.85 -19.05
C ASP A 354 8.96 -10.01 -19.19
N ALA A 355 8.91 -8.97 -20.01
CA ALA A 355 10.12 -8.24 -20.36
C ALA A 355 10.61 -7.39 -19.18
N GLU A 356 11.85 -7.62 -18.76
CA GLU A 356 12.51 -6.81 -17.73
C GLU A 356 12.90 -5.45 -18.30
N ILE A 357 12.36 -4.39 -17.69
CA ILE A 357 12.54 -3.02 -18.19
C ILE A 357 13.45 -2.17 -17.30
N ALA A 358 13.49 -2.43 -16.00
CA ALA A 358 14.18 -1.59 -15.04
C ALA A 358 14.43 -2.30 -13.71
N GLN A 359 15.39 -1.76 -12.94
CA GLN A 359 15.57 -2.08 -11.53
C GLN A 359 15.38 -0.83 -10.69
N VAL A 360 14.62 -0.95 -9.60
CA VAL A 360 14.27 0.13 -8.68
C VAL A 360 14.66 -0.25 -7.26
N ARG A 361 15.08 0.74 -6.47
CA ARG A 361 15.44 0.53 -5.06
C ARG A 361 14.19 0.45 -4.20
N VAL A 362 13.96 -0.69 -3.54
CA VAL A 362 12.88 -0.84 -2.56
C VAL A 362 13.43 -0.70 -1.16
N VAL A 363 12.89 0.26 -0.41
CA VAL A 363 13.26 0.55 0.97
C VAL A 363 12.23 -0.09 1.90
N PRO A 364 12.64 -0.78 2.98
CA PRO A 364 11.69 -1.38 3.90
C PRO A 364 10.85 -0.30 4.60
N ALA A 365 9.64 -0.66 5.05
CA ALA A 365 8.73 0.27 5.72
C ALA A 365 9.33 0.86 7.01
N ARG A 366 10.25 0.13 7.64
CA ARG A 366 11.06 0.58 8.78
C ARG A 366 12.51 0.26 8.48
N THR A 367 13.36 1.28 8.49
CA THR A 367 14.81 1.08 8.33
C THR A 367 15.35 0.34 9.56
N PRO A 368 15.89 -0.88 9.41
CA PRO A 368 16.54 -1.56 10.51
C PRO A 368 17.75 -0.75 10.97
N ARG A 369 17.91 -0.59 12.30
CA ARG A 369 19.15 -0.08 12.87
C ARG A 369 20.11 -1.25 13.01
N HIS A 370 21.23 -1.16 12.32
CA HIS A 370 22.31 -2.13 12.42
C HIS A 370 23.37 -1.60 13.37
N GLU A 371 23.62 -2.33 14.46
CA GLU A 371 24.73 -2.08 15.37
C GLU A 371 25.62 -3.34 15.38
N PRO A 372 26.72 -3.37 14.60
CA PRO A 372 27.64 -4.51 14.61
C PRO A 372 28.23 -4.69 16.01
N ALA A 373 28.40 -5.94 16.42
CA ALA A 373 29.08 -6.30 17.66
C ALA A 373 30.56 -5.93 17.60
N GLN A 374 31.23 -6.20 16.47
CA GLN A 374 32.60 -5.75 16.21
C GLN A 374 32.57 -4.50 15.35
N ARG A 375 32.70 -3.33 15.99
CA ARG A 375 32.78 -2.04 15.29
C ARG A 375 34.17 -1.84 14.70
N LEU A 376 34.20 -1.35 13.47
CA LEU A 376 35.41 -1.01 12.72
C LEU A 376 35.09 0.20 11.86
N GLU A 377 36.08 1.02 11.49
CA GLU A 377 35.88 2.06 10.49
C GLU A 377 37.02 1.96 9.46
N ALA A 378 36.79 1.17 8.41
CA ALA A 378 37.72 1.08 7.28
C ALA A 378 37.11 1.75 6.05
N ASN A 379 37.74 2.81 5.56
CA ASN A 379 37.30 3.55 4.38
C ASN A 379 37.93 2.97 3.11
N LEU A 380 37.11 2.44 2.21
CA LEU A 380 37.55 1.90 0.94
C LEU A 380 37.31 2.91 -0.19
N GLY A 381 38.41 3.43 -0.75
CA GLY A 381 38.45 4.26 -1.94
C GLY A 381 37.72 5.59 -1.82
N HIS A 382 37.52 6.13 -0.62
CA HIS A 382 36.63 7.27 -0.33
C HIS A 382 35.16 7.06 -0.77
N ARG A 383 34.76 5.81 -1.04
CA ARG A 383 33.45 5.47 -1.63
C ARG A 383 32.53 4.78 -0.63
N VAL A 384 33.08 3.92 0.20
CA VAL A 384 32.30 3.09 1.14
C VAL A 384 33.11 2.80 2.38
N MET A 385 32.44 2.80 3.52
CA MET A 385 32.99 2.48 4.83
C MET A 385 32.52 1.09 5.25
N LEU A 386 33.44 0.21 5.64
CA LEU A 386 33.11 -0.97 6.44
C LEU A 386 32.98 -0.51 7.89
N VAL A 387 31.75 -0.48 8.43
CA VAL A 387 31.44 0.02 9.78
C VAL A 387 31.54 -1.04 10.88
N GLY A 388 31.73 -2.30 10.49
CA GLY A 388 31.87 -3.42 11.41
C GLY A 388 31.45 -4.73 10.80
N TYR A 389 31.52 -5.79 11.60
CA TYR A 389 31.14 -7.13 11.21
C TYR A 389 30.62 -7.95 12.41
N ASP A 390 29.87 -9.02 12.11
CA ASP A 390 29.52 -10.07 13.07
C ASP A 390 29.89 -11.45 12.50
N LEU A 391 30.17 -12.39 13.39
CA LEU A 391 30.46 -13.79 13.04
C LEU A 391 29.42 -14.71 13.65
N SER A 392 28.90 -15.65 12.86
CA SER A 392 27.98 -16.68 13.32
C SER A 392 28.39 -18.06 12.77
N PRO A 393 28.76 -19.03 13.63
CA PRO A 393 28.96 -18.89 15.09
C PRO A 393 30.20 -18.03 15.43
N VAL A 394 30.26 -17.54 16.67
CA VAL A 394 31.41 -16.76 17.17
C VAL A 394 32.67 -17.64 17.33
N ALA A 395 32.48 -18.93 17.63
CA ALA A 395 33.52 -19.95 17.66
C ALA A 395 33.22 -21.00 16.56
N PRO A 396 33.68 -20.78 15.33
CA PRO A 396 33.48 -21.73 14.24
C PRO A 396 34.31 -23.00 14.37
N GLU A 397 33.81 -24.08 13.78
CA GLU A 397 34.42 -25.41 13.76
C GLU A 397 34.76 -25.83 12.32
N ALA A 398 35.84 -26.59 12.14
CA ALA A 398 36.23 -27.16 10.86
C ALA A 398 35.08 -28.01 10.24
N GLY A 399 34.87 -27.88 8.93
CA GLY A 399 33.82 -28.59 8.21
C GLY A 399 32.40 -28.03 8.40
N LYS A 400 32.23 -26.88 9.08
CA LYS A 400 30.96 -26.18 9.25
C LYS A 400 30.93 -24.85 8.49
N ASN A 401 29.75 -24.25 8.42
CA ASN A 401 29.59 -22.92 7.84
C ASN A 401 29.94 -21.83 8.85
N LEU A 402 30.69 -20.84 8.39
CA LEU A 402 30.89 -19.56 9.04
C LEU A 402 30.14 -18.48 8.26
N VAL A 403 29.16 -17.83 8.89
CA VAL A 403 28.50 -16.66 8.35
C VAL A 403 29.21 -15.40 8.84
N VAL A 404 29.61 -14.55 7.89
CA VAL A 404 30.25 -13.26 8.11
C VAL A 404 29.26 -12.18 7.68
N ASP A 405 28.66 -11.51 8.65
CA ASP A 405 27.82 -10.34 8.41
C ASP A 405 28.71 -9.09 8.33
N LEU A 406 28.78 -8.47 7.16
CA LEU A 406 29.50 -7.22 6.92
C LEU A 406 28.53 -6.06 6.89
N TYR A 407 28.90 -4.95 7.53
CA TYR A 407 28.06 -3.76 7.58
C TYR A 407 28.73 -2.64 6.80
N TRP A 408 28.13 -2.28 5.68
CA TRP A 408 28.66 -1.29 4.75
C TRP A 408 27.88 0.01 4.83
N LYS A 409 28.58 1.14 4.86
CA LYS A 409 27.99 2.47 4.77
C LYS A 409 28.59 3.22 3.57
N PRO A 410 27.83 3.49 2.51
CA PRO A 410 28.31 4.28 1.39
C PRO A 410 28.69 5.69 1.87
N LEU A 411 29.78 6.23 1.33
CA LEU A 411 30.21 7.62 1.55
C LEU A 411 29.81 8.51 0.37
N ALA A 412 29.63 7.91 -0.81
CA ALA A 412 29.14 8.56 -2.02
C ALA A 412 28.28 7.57 -2.83
N ARG A 413 27.54 8.06 -3.83
CA ARG A 413 26.87 7.18 -4.79
C ARG A 413 27.93 6.41 -5.59
N LEU A 414 27.79 5.08 -5.65
CA LEU A 414 28.65 4.23 -6.47
C LEU A 414 28.10 4.13 -7.89
N THR A 415 28.97 4.23 -8.90
CA THR A 415 28.58 4.15 -10.31
C THR A 415 28.72 2.74 -10.89
N HIS A 416 29.27 1.81 -10.12
CA HIS A 416 29.56 0.44 -10.54
C HIS A 416 29.05 -0.57 -9.51
N ASN A 417 28.81 -1.80 -9.97
CA ASN A 417 28.54 -2.96 -9.11
C ASN A 417 29.87 -3.59 -8.71
N TYR A 418 30.25 -3.42 -7.45
CA TYR A 418 31.42 -4.07 -6.87
C TYR A 418 31.03 -5.44 -6.31
N THR A 419 31.97 -6.36 -6.35
CA THR A 419 31.91 -7.67 -5.70
C THR A 419 32.67 -7.60 -4.39
N VAL A 420 32.09 -8.18 -3.35
CA VAL A 420 32.76 -8.35 -2.05
C VAL A 420 33.51 -9.67 -2.09
N PHE A 421 34.76 -9.64 -1.63
CA PHE A 421 35.51 -10.85 -1.34
C PHE A 421 35.67 -11.01 0.17
N VAL A 422 35.58 -12.24 0.64
CA VAL A 422 35.87 -12.63 2.03
C VAL A 422 36.77 -13.87 1.97
N HIS A 423 38.04 -13.68 2.35
CA HIS A 423 39.08 -14.70 2.24
C HIS A 423 39.54 -15.10 3.64
N LEU A 424 39.47 -16.38 3.97
CA LEU A 424 40.02 -16.94 5.21
C LEU A 424 41.50 -17.27 4.99
N ILE A 425 42.35 -16.68 5.81
CA ILE A 425 43.81 -16.75 5.73
C ILE A 425 44.36 -17.43 6.99
N ASP A 426 45.27 -18.39 6.82
CA ASP A 426 45.97 -19.07 7.91
C ASP A 426 47.17 -18.25 8.46
N ALA A 427 47.90 -18.81 9.42
CA ALA A 427 49.03 -18.15 10.06
C ALA A 427 50.23 -17.96 9.11
N GLU A 428 50.34 -18.83 8.09
CA GLU A 428 51.36 -18.80 7.05
C GLU A 428 51.03 -17.82 5.92
N GLY A 429 49.83 -17.22 5.94
CA GLY A 429 49.35 -16.27 4.94
C GLY A 429 48.70 -16.94 3.73
N ALA A 430 48.44 -18.24 3.76
CA ALA A 430 47.74 -18.96 2.71
C ALA A 430 46.22 -18.85 2.87
N MET A 431 45.54 -18.71 1.73
CA MET A 431 44.09 -18.65 1.69
C MET A 431 43.51 -20.07 1.71
N VAL A 432 42.78 -20.39 2.77
CA VAL A 432 42.24 -21.74 3.04
C VAL A 432 40.76 -21.86 2.72
N ALA A 433 40.02 -20.75 2.69
CA ALA A 433 38.64 -20.68 2.23
C ALA A 433 38.34 -19.30 1.65
N GLN A 434 37.36 -19.18 0.76
CA GLN A 434 36.96 -17.90 0.18
C GLN A 434 35.51 -17.89 -0.27
N VAL A 435 34.93 -16.70 -0.34
CA VAL A 435 33.71 -16.41 -1.09
C VAL A 435 33.83 -15.03 -1.74
N ASP A 436 33.42 -14.96 -3.00
CA ASP A 436 33.41 -13.75 -3.83
C ASP A 436 32.01 -13.61 -4.42
N GLU A 437 31.21 -12.67 -3.91
CA GLU A 437 29.83 -12.48 -4.35
C GLU A 437 29.42 -11.01 -4.37
N GLN A 438 28.44 -10.69 -5.22
CA GLN A 438 27.82 -9.36 -5.14
C GLN A 438 27.08 -9.23 -3.81
N PRO A 439 27.09 -8.04 -3.19
CA PRO A 439 26.45 -7.84 -1.90
C PRO A 439 24.99 -8.28 -1.88
N VAL A 440 24.58 -8.78 -0.72
CA VAL A 440 23.24 -9.29 -0.44
C VAL A 440 22.88 -10.39 -1.45
N GLN A 441 23.83 -11.28 -1.74
CA GLN A 441 23.66 -12.40 -2.69
C GLN A 441 23.24 -11.94 -4.10
N GLY A 442 23.65 -10.74 -4.50
CA GLY A 442 23.27 -10.11 -5.76
C GLY A 442 21.90 -9.41 -5.76
N ASP A 443 21.12 -9.52 -4.68
CA ASP A 443 19.80 -8.89 -4.57
C ASP A 443 19.88 -7.37 -4.31
N TYR A 444 21.05 -6.83 -3.93
CA TYR A 444 21.21 -5.39 -3.73
C TYR A 444 22.59 -4.86 -4.15
N PRO A 445 22.81 -4.69 -5.47
CA PRO A 445 24.10 -4.26 -6.02
C PRO A 445 24.55 -2.87 -5.53
N THR A 446 25.86 -2.67 -5.38
CA THR A 446 26.43 -1.44 -4.80
C THR A 446 26.05 -0.16 -5.52
N ARG A 447 25.74 -0.20 -6.83
CA ARG A 447 25.31 1.00 -7.58
C ARG A 447 24.01 1.62 -7.05
N LEU A 448 23.19 0.84 -6.36
CA LEU A 448 21.92 1.29 -5.78
C LEU A 448 22.09 1.86 -4.37
N TRP A 449 23.26 1.72 -3.77
CA TRP A 449 23.52 2.14 -2.41
C TRP A 449 23.59 3.67 -2.31
N ILE A 450 23.05 4.23 -1.21
CA ILE A 450 23.05 5.67 -0.94
C ILE A 450 23.75 6.04 0.38
N PRO A 451 24.36 7.23 0.52
CA PRO A 451 25.15 7.60 1.70
C PRO A 451 24.43 7.63 3.07
N GLU A 452 23.10 7.54 3.07
CA GLU A 452 22.25 7.63 4.26
C GLU A 452 21.82 6.27 4.82
N GLU A 453 22.31 5.16 4.26
CA GLU A 453 21.96 3.81 4.69
C GLU A 453 23.17 3.00 5.17
N THR A 454 22.88 1.97 5.98
CA THR A 454 23.82 0.90 6.31
C THR A 454 23.27 -0.38 5.72
N VAL A 455 24.06 -1.04 4.88
CA VAL A 455 23.71 -2.32 4.26
C VAL A 455 24.34 -3.43 5.07
N ARG A 456 23.50 -4.32 5.63
CA ARG A 456 23.96 -5.62 6.17
C ARG A 456 24.08 -6.60 5.01
N ASP A 457 25.25 -7.20 4.89
CA ASP A 457 25.64 -8.08 3.80
C ASP A 457 26.23 -9.38 4.35
N ALA A 458 25.52 -10.49 4.18
CA ALA A 458 25.85 -11.75 4.83
C ALA A 458 26.52 -12.72 3.84
N HIS A 459 27.76 -13.10 4.15
CA HIS A 459 28.59 -14.01 3.35
C HIS A 459 28.74 -15.34 4.08
N THR A 460 28.57 -16.48 3.40
CA THR A 460 28.72 -17.80 4.02
C THR A 460 29.96 -18.51 3.48
N LEU A 461 30.93 -18.77 4.35
CA LEU A 461 32.10 -19.60 4.04
C LEU A 461 31.87 -21.04 4.52
N MET A 462 32.08 -22.00 3.64
CA MET A 462 32.22 -23.41 4.02
C MET A 462 33.66 -23.64 4.48
N LEU A 463 33.86 -23.94 5.75
CA LEU A 463 35.19 -24.21 6.29
C LEU A 463 35.63 -25.63 5.89
N PRO A 464 36.85 -25.83 5.36
CA PRO A 464 37.38 -27.16 5.13
C PRO A 464 37.36 -28.02 6.40
N ALA A 465 37.08 -29.32 6.25
CA ALA A 465 36.97 -30.24 7.38
C ALA A 465 38.33 -30.60 7.99
N ASP A 466 39.40 -30.42 7.22
CA ASP A 466 40.79 -30.71 7.57
C ASP A 466 41.53 -29.47 8.10
N LEU A 467 40.83 -28.36 8.36
CA LEU A 467 41.45 -27.19 8.97
C LEU A 467 42.03 -27.54 10.35
N PRO A 468 43.34 -27.30 10.59
CA PRO A 468 43.92 -27.40 11.91
C PRO A 468 43.26 -26.43 12.89
N GLU A 469 43.17 -26.84 14.16
CA GLU A 469 42.83 -25.90 15.23
C GLU A 469 43.85 -24.76 15.26
N GLY A 470 43.38 -23.52 15.27
CA GLY A 470 44.28 -22.37 15.20
C GLY A 470 43.58 -21.03 15.10
N HIS A 471 44.39 -20.00 14.94
CA HIS A 471 43.94 -18.64 14.71
C HIS A 471 44.06 -18.31 13.23
N TYR A 472 42.96 -17.83 12.66
CA TYR A 472 42.85 -17.43 11.27
C TYR A 472 42.43 -15.96 11.20
N THR A 473 42.60 -15.35 10.04
CA THR A 473 42.11 -13.99 9.78
C THR A 473 41.20 -13.97 8.54
N LEU A 474 40.28 -13.02 8.49
CA LEU A 474 39.48 -12.77 7.29
C LEU A 474 39.99 -11.52 6.59
N ASN A 475 40.33 -11.64 5.32
CA ASN A 475 40.63 -10.51 4.46
C ASN A 475 39.38 -10.15 3.65
N VAL A 476 38.89 -8.92 3.83
CA VAL A 476 37.64 -8.44 3.23
C VAL A 476 37.88 -7.20 2.38
N GLY A 477 37.23 -7.12 1.22
CA GLY A 477 37.30 -5.91 0.40
C GLY A 477 36.33 -5.92 -0.77
N LEU A 478 36.45 -4.91 -1.61
CA LEU A 478 35.58 -4.68 -2.76
C LEU A 478 36.41 -4.56 -4.04
N TYR A 479 35.92 -5.15 -5.11
CA TYR A 479 36.57 -5.05 -6.42
C TYR A 479 35.57 -5.01 -7.57
N LEU A 480 36.04 -4.53 -8.73
CA LEU A 480 35.29 -4.58 -9.97
C LEU A 480 35.58 -5.88 -10.71
N VAL A 481 34.56 -6.71 -10.94
CA VAL A 481 34.73 -7.99 -11.66
C VAL A 481 35.31 -7.78 -13.07
N ALA A 482 34.89 -6.71 -13.75
CA ALA A 482 35.30 -6.43 -15.13
C ALA A 482 36.80 -6.15 -15.28
N THR A 483 37.45 -5.60 -14.25
CA THR A 483 38.86 -5.17 -14.31
C THR A 483 39.76 -5.86 -13.29
N GLY A 484 39.19 -6.48 -12.25
CA GLY A 484 39.91 -6.98 -11.08
C GLY A 484 40.38 -5.88 -10.13
N GLU A 485 40.10 -4.61 -10.42
CA GLU A 485 40.55 -3.46 -9.62
C GLU A 485 39.89 -3.47 -8.23
N ARG A 486 40.72 -3.46 -7.18
CA ARG A 486 40.28 -3.45 -5.78
C ARG A 486 40.27 -2.03 -5.23
N LEU A 487 39.31 -1.73 -4.35
CA LEU A 487 39.31 -0.45 -3.63
C LEU A 487 40.41 -0.44 -2.56
N GLU A 488 41.22 0.61 -2.57
CA GLU A 488 42.26 0.85 -1.57
C GLU A 488 41.68 1.28 -0.22
N ILE A 489 42.35 0.90 0.87
CA ILE A 489 42.04 1.36 2.23
C ILE A 489 42.70 2.72 2.43
N ILE A 490 41.88 3.74 2.64
CA ILE A 490 42.35 5.10 2.84
C ILE A 490 43.09 5.19 4.18
N GLY A 491 44.33 5.66 4.14
CA GLY A 491 45.18 5.85 5.31
C GLY A 491 46.02 4.63 5.70
N ALA A 492 45.97 3.53 4.92
CA ALA A 492 46.88 2.40 5.11
C ALA A 492 48.28 2.72 4.57
N ASP A 493 49.32 2.42 5.38
CA ASP A 493 50.74 2.48 4.97
C ASP A 493 51.43 1.16 5.36
N PRO A 494 51.90 0.34 4.39
CA PRO A 494 51.80 0.53 2.94
C PRO A 494 50.34 0.46 2.42
N PRO A 495 50.07 0.88 1.16
CA PRO A 495 48.75 0.75 0.56
C PRO A 495 48.23 -0.69 0.61
N GLN A 496 47.01 -0.87 1.11
CA GLN A 496 46.33 -2.15 1.23
C GLN A 496 44.96 -2.07 0.57
N THR A 497 44.47 -3.21 0.08
CA THR A 497 43.14 -3.32 -0.57
C THR A 497 42.25 -4.36 0.11
N ALA A 498 42.68 -4.90 1.25
CA ALA A 498 41.99 -5.93 2.01
C ALA A 498 42.03 -5.57 3.49
N VAL A 499 40.86 -5.47 4.09
CA VAL A 499 40.68 -5.18 5.51
C VAL A 499 40.78 -6.49 6.26
N THR A 500 41.77 -6.63 7.13
CA THR A 500 41.96 -7.83 7.95
C THR A 500 41.07 -7.78 9.19
N LEU A 501 40.23 -8.79 9.37
CA LEU A 501 39.35 -9.00 10.50
C LEU A 501 39.83 -10.20 11.34
N GLY A 502 39.61 -10.15 12.65
CA GLY A 502 40.04 -11.19 13.58
C GLY A 502 41.22 -10.76 14.46
N PRO A 503 41.99 -11.72 15.01
CA PRO A 503 41.99 -13.16 14.69
C PRO A 503 40.70 -13.89 15.11
N ILE A 504 40.42 -15.01 14.46
CA ILE A 504 39.28 -15.92 14.69
C ILE A 504 39.84 -17.27 15.09
N ALA A 505 39.45 -17.77 16.26
CA ALA A 505 39.79 -19.13 16.68
C ALA A 505 38.85 -20.12 15.98
N ILE A 506 39.42 -21.05 15.21
CA ILE A 506 38.68 -22.16 14.59
C ILE A 506 39.06 -23.43 15.35
N ALA A 507 38.04 -24.14 15.85
CA ALA A 507 38.24 -25.45 16.46
C ALA A 507 38.44 -26.53 15.38
N GLY A 508 39.41 -27.42 15.58
CA GLY A 508 39.55 -28.63 14.77
C GLY A 508 38.38 -29.59 15.01
N GLN A 509 38.18 -30.54 14.10
CA GLN A 509 37.16 -31.59 14.25
C GLN A 509 37.45 -32.61 15.35
#